data_AF-A0A317MVE9-F1
#
_entry.id   AF-A0A317MVE9-F1
#
_cell.length_a   1.000
_cell.length_b   1.000
_cell.length_c   1.000
_cell.angle_alpha   90.00
_cell.angle_beta   90.00
_cell.angle_gamma   90.00
#
_symmetry.space_group_name_H-M   'P 1'
#
loop_
_entity.id
_entity.type
_entity.pdbx_description
1 polymer ?
#
loop_
_entity_poly.entity_id
_entity_poly.type
_entity_poly.pdbx_seq_one_letter_code
_entity_poly.pdbx_strand_id
1 'polypeptide(L)'
;MQELCASLLAFLLAAGATEAPLPPCPSLVVVAPETLARLACSGPCEAAGAYYAATAHSVYLPAGFDADDVQQRGILLHELVHYLQDLRGEFTRGDCHAGLLREVQAFRWQERYLQTQGAWQPVSMALLGYGCAGEPS
;
A
#
# COMPACT_ATOMS: atom_id res chain seq x y z
N MET A 1 7.33 -2.21 15.02
CA MET A 1 6.50 -1.43 14.09
C MET A 1 7.22 -0.22 13.50
N GLN A 2 7.71 0.73 14.31
CA GLN A 2 8.40 1.92 13.77
C GLN A 2 9.71 1.58 13.03
N GLU A 3 10.55 0.69 13.59
CA GLU A 3 11.75 0.17 12.93
C GLU A 3 11.44 -0.56 11.62
N LEU A 4 10.34 -1.32 11.58
CA LEU A 4 9.89 -2.00 10.36
C LEU A 4 9.53 -0.97 9.28
N CYS A 5 8.71 0.03 9.61
CA CYS A 5 8.37 1.07 8.66
C CYS A 5 9.62 1.83 8.16
N ALA A 6 10.54 2.20 9.05
CA ALA A 6 11.78 2.88 8.67
C ALA A 6 12.63 2.01 7.72
N SER A 7 12.74 0.71 7.99
CA SER A 7 13.49 -0.21 7.12
C SER A 7 12.82 -0.42 5.75
N LEU A 8 11.49 -0.45 5.68
CA LEU A 8 10.76 -0.51 4.42
C LEU A 8 10.88 0.79 3.60
N LEU A 9 10.80 1.95 4.25
CA LEU A 9 11.08 3.24 3.60
C LEU A 9 12.53 3.33 3.09
N ALA A 10 13.49 2.85 3.88
CA ALA A 10 14.89 2.77 3.47
C ALA A 10 15.10 1.82 2.28
N PHE A 11 14.39 0.69 2.23
CA PHE A 11 14.36 -0.18 1.06
C PHE A 11 13.83 0.56 -0.17
N LEU A 12 12.70 1.28 -0.05
CA LEU A 12 12.11 2.05 -1.15
C LEU A 12 13.07 3.14 -1.66
N LEU A 13 13.78 3.83 -0.77
CA LEU A 13 14.84 4.77 -1.14
C LEU A 13 15.97 4.07 -1.90
N ALA A 14 16.53 3.00 -1.34
CA ALA A 14 17.64 2.27 -1.95
C ALA A 14 17.28 1.65 -3.32
N ALA A 15 16.01 1.27 -3.51
CA ALA A 15 15.50 0.71 -4.74
C ALA A 15 15.11 1.76 -5.79
N GLY A 16 15.14 3.06 -5.45
CA GLY A 16 14.83 4.19 -6.33
C GLY A 16 13.33 4.53 -6.45
N ALA A 17 12.51 4.12 -5.49
CA ALA A 17 11.07 4.44 -5.45
C ALA A 17 10.75 5.83 -4.84
N THR A 18 11.71 6.40 -4.13
CA THR A 18 11.64 7.73 -3.51
C THR A 18 13.04 8.32 -3.40
N GLU A 19 13.11 9.62 -3.15
CA GLU A 19 14.36 10.37 -2.94
C GLU A 19 14.56 10.74 -1.47
N ALA A 20 15.78 11.15 -1.13
CA ALA A 20 16.12 11.67 0.19
C ALA A 20 15.78 13.17 0.32
N PRO A 21 15.47 13.66 1.53
CA PRO A 21 15.37 12.92 2.79
C PRO A 21 14.10 12.06 2.83
N LEU A 22 14.18 10.91 3.52
CA LEU A 22 13.00 10.10 3.76
C LEU A 22 11.99 10.87 4.62
N PRO A 23 10.69 10.81 4.30
CA PRO A 23 9.67 11.33 5.20
C PRO A 23 9.64 10.52 6.50
N PRO A 24 9.08 11.08 7.58
CA PRO A 24 8.79 10.29 8.77
C PRO A 24 7.79 9.18 8.42
N CYS A 25 7.83 8.10 9.20
CA CYS A 25 6.81 7.07 9.12
C CYS A 25 5.41 7.67 9.33
N PRO A 26 4.41 7.26 8.53
CA PRO A 26 3.02 7.59 8.83
C PRO A 26 2.62 6.91 10.14
N SER A 27 1.51 7.35 10.74
CA SER A 27 0.98 6.67 11.91
C SER A 27 0.53 5.26 11.53
N LEU A 28 1.00 4.24 12.27
CA LEU A 28 0.59 2.85 12.09
C LEU A 28 -0.44 2.51 13.16
N VAL A 29 -1.69 2.25 12.76
CA VAL A 29 -2.81 2.04 13.67
C VAL A 29 -3.38 0.64 13.51
N VAL A 30 -3.32 -0.16 14.56
CA VAL A 30 -3.91 -1.51 14.56
C VAL A 30 -5.39 -1.41 14.89
N VAL A 31 -6.24 -2.02 14.06
CA VAL A 31 -7.70 -2.00 14.19
C VAL A 31 -8.29 -3.39 14.01
N ALA A 32 -9.52 -3.62 14.49
CA ALA A 32 -10.21 -4.88 14.22
C ALA A 32 -10.41 -5.10 12.70
N PRO A 33 -10.33 -6.34 12.19
CA PRO A 33 -10.48 -6.64 10.76
C PRO A 33 -11.76 -6.06 10.13
N GLU A 34 -12.88 -6.06 10.85
CA GLU A 34 -14.14 -5.50 10.38
C GLU A 34 -14.08 -3.97 10.25
N THR A 35 -13.27 -3.32 11.09
CA THR A 35 -13.02 -1.89 10.99
C THR A 35 -12.14 -1.59 9.78
N LEU A 36 -11.11 -2.39 9.54
CA LEU A 36 -10.25 -2.25 8.37
C LEU A 36 -11.04 -2.42 7.06
N ALA A 37 -11.90 -3.43 6.97
CA ALA A 37 -12.76 -3.63 5.80
C ALA A 37 -13.68 -2.43 5.54
N ARG A 38 -14.27 -1.82 6.60
CA ARG A 38 -15.09 -0.61 6.45
C ARG A 38 -14.30 0.63 6.04
N LEU A 39 -13.02 0.71 6.40
CA LEU A 39 -12.13 1.80 6.00
C LEU A 39 -11.69 1.66 4.54
N ALA A 40 -11.35 0.43 4.13
CA ALA A 40 -10.80 0.15 2.81
C ALA A 40 -11.88 0.09 1.70
N CYS A 41 -13.12 -0.25 2.03
CA CYS A 41 -14.15 -0.59 1.06
C CYS A 41 -15.45 0.19 1.25
N SER A 42 -16.10 0.54 0.15
CA SER A 42 -17.44 1.17 0.12
C SER A 42 -18.59 0.17 0.29
N GLY A 43 -18.31 -1.11 0.57
CA GLY A 43 -19.26 -2.21 0.70
C GLY A 43 -18.59 -3.47 1.26
N PRO A 44 -19.31 -4.61 1.37
CA PRO A 44 -18.71 -5.86 1.83
C PRO A 44 -17.56 -6.28 0.92
N CYS A 45 -16.37 -6.44 1.50
CA CYS A 45 -15.17 -6.94 0.83
C CYS A 45 -14.45 -7.93 1.75
N GLU A 46 -13.61 -8.78 1.17
CA GLU A 46 -12.71 -9.62 1.96
C GLU A 46 -11.77 -8.76 2.81
N ALA A 47 -11.22 -9.35 3.87
CA ALA A 47 -10.37 -8.63 4.81
C ALA A 47 -9.18 -8.00 4.09
N ALA A 48 -9.16 -6.66 3.99
CA ALA A 48 -8.01 -5.92 3.50
C ALA A 48 -6.80 -6.23 4.41
N GLY A 49 -5.63 -6.45 3.81
CA GLY A 49 -4.40 -6.74 4.57
C GLY A 49 -3.82 -5.51 5.27
N ALA A 50 -4.09 -4.32 4.75
CA ALA A 50 -3.82 -3.01 5.33
C ALA A 50 -4.59 -1.93 4.54
N TYR A 51 -4.53 -0.67 4.98
CA TYR A 51 -5.11 0.45 4.23
C TYR A 51 -4.44 1.79 4.60
N TYR A 52 -3.95 2.53 3.60
CA TYR A 52 -3.52 3.92 3.75
C TYR A 52 -4.68 4.91 3.59
N ALA A 53 -4.92 5.72 4.62
CA ALA A 53 -5.87 6.83 4.59
C ALA A 53 -5.13 8.16 4.43
N ALA A 54 -5.24 8.77 3.24
CA ALA A 54 -4.60 10.05 2.92
C ALA A 54 -5.03 11.19 3.86
N THR A 55 -6.31 11.28 4.20
CA THR A 55 -6.86 12.33 5.08
C THR A 55 -6.25 12.34 6.49
N ALA A 56 -5.82 11.18 6.98
CA ALA A 56 -5.24 11.01 8.30
C ALA A 56 -3.72 10.77 8.26
N HIS A 57 -3.11 10.70 7.07
CA HIS A 57 -1.73 10.25 6.85
C HIS A 57 -1.36 9.03 7.72
N SER A 58 -2.25 8.03 7.70
CA SER A 58 -2.18 6.86 8.58
C SER A 58 -2.35 5.58 7.79
N VAL A 59 -1.58 4.55 8.16
CA VAL A 59 -1.76 3.18 7.68
C VAL A 59 -2.47 2.37 8.76
N TYR A 60 -3.61 1.81 8.41
CA TYR A 60 -4.38 0.92 9.25
C TYR A 60 -3.97 -0.54 8.98
N LEU A 61 -3.72 -1.28 10.04
CA LEU A 61 -3.31 -2.68 10.02
C LEU A 61 -4.35 -3.53 10.77
N PRO A 62 -4.60 -4.77 10.33
CA PRO A 62 -5.53 -5.64 11.03
C PRO A 62 -4.93 -6.09 12.37
N ALA A 63 -5.79 -6.28 13.37
CA ALA A 63 -5.42 -6.96 14.60
C ALA A 63 -4.90 -8.37 14.27
N GLY A 64 -3.73 -8.70 14.80
CA GLY A 64 -3.01 -9.92 14.42
C GLY A 64 -1.99 -9.72 13.30
N PHE A 65 -1.73 -8.48 12.87
CA PHE A 65 -0.62 -8.18 11.96
C PHE A 65 0.70 -8.74 12.50
N ASP A 66 1.36 -9.58 11.71
CA ASP A 66 2.62 -10.22 12.03
C ASP A 66 3.77 -9.47 11.34
N ALA A 67 4.57 -8.79 12.14
CA ALA A 67 5.73 -8.07 11.67
C ALA A 67 6.88 -8.99 11.25
N ASP A 68 6.80 -10.30 11.44
CA ASP A 68 7.78 -11.29 10.98
C ASP A 68 7.36 -12.02 9.69
N ASP A 69 6.09 -11.94 9.34
CA ASP A 69 5.56 -12.46 8.08
C ASP A 69 5.96 -11.55 6.90
N VAL A 70 6.76 -12.10 5.98
CA VAL A 70 7.24 -11.40 4.79
C VAL A 70 6.09 -10.91 3.90
N GLN A 71 4.98 -11.64 3.82
CA GLN A 71 3.83 -11.22 3.02
C GLN A 71 3.16 -9.99 3.63
N GLN A 72 3.00 -9.98 4.95
CA GLN A 72 2.42 -8.84 5.66
C GLN A 72 3.34 -7.61 5.64
N ARG A 73 4.67 -7.80 5.70
CA ARG A 73 5.63 -6.73 5.43
C ARG A 73 5.49 -6.16 4.01
N GLY A 74 5.28 -7.02 3.02
CA GLY A 74 5.02 -6.63 1.64
C GLY A 74 3.75 -5.79 1.49
N ILE A 75 2.67 -6.17 2.20
CA ILE A 75 1.43 -5.40 2.25
C ILE A 75 1.64 -4.04 2.94
N LEU A 76 2.37 -3.97 4.06
CA LEU A 76 2.72 -2.67 4.66
C LEU A 76 3.54 -1.81 3.70
N LEU A 77 4.49 -2.40 2.97
CA LEU A 77 5.27 -1.68 1.97
C LEU A 77 4.39 -1.11 0.85
N HIS A 78 3.36 -1.85 0.41
CA HIS A 78 2.36 -1.37 -0.53
C HIS A 78 1.70 -0.07 -0.03
N GLU A 79 1.21 -0.06 1.21
CA GLU A 79 0.60 1.14 1.81
C GLU A 79 1.59 2.29 2.00
N LEU A 80 2.87 2.00 2.23
CA LEU A 80 3.90 3.03 2.27
C LEU A 80 4.17 3.64 0.89
N VAL A 81 4.00 2.90 -0.20
CA VAL A 81 4.05 3.48 -1.55
C VAL A 81 2.89 4.44 -1.75
N HIS A 82 1.70 4.10 -1.28
CA HIS A 82 0.55 5.01 -1.28
C HIS A 82 0.78 6.29 -0.48
N TYR A 83 1.40 6.17 0.69
CA TYR A 83 1.82 7.34 1.47
C TYR A 83 2.79 8.24 0.69
N LEU A 84 3.80 7.65 0.03
CA LEU A 84 4.77 8.42 -0.77
C LEU A 84 4.13 9.07 -2.01
N GLN A 85 3.22 8.38 -2.68
CA GLN A 85 2.44 8.93 -3.81
C GLN A 85 1.66 10.18 -3.36
N ASP A 86 0.98 10.09 -2.22
CA ASP A 86 0.19 11.18 -1.63
C ASP A 86 1.06 12.40 -1.27
N LEU A 87 2.20 12.18 -0.62
CA LEU A 87 3.16 13.26 -0.33
C LEU A 87 3.70 13.97 -1.58
N ARG A 88 3.77 13.26 -2.72
CA ARG A 88 4.20 13.83 -4.01
C ARG A 88 3.05 14.47 -4.79
N GLY A 89 1.81 14.38 -4.32
CA GLY A 89 0.63 14.84 -5.05
C GLY A 89 0.35 14.05 -6.34
N GLU A 90 0.84 12.82 -6.42
CA GLU A 90 0.62 11.92 -7.56
C GLU A 90 -0.81 11.34 -7.52
N PHE A 91 -1.35 11.00 -8.71
CA PHE A 91 -2.66 10.35 -8.86
C PHE A 91 -3.82 11.08 -8.16
N THR A 92 -3.71 12.40 -8.01
CA THR A 92 -4.71 13.27 -7.36
C THR A 92 -5.97 13.48 -8.19
N ARG A 93 -5.95 13.09 -9.47
CA ARG A 93 -7.16 13.03 -10.29
C ARG A 93 -7.97 11.82 -9.86
N GLY A 94 -9.21 12.04 -9.43
CA GLY A 94 -10.13 10.97 -9.02
C GLY A 94 -10.72 10.16 -10.18
N ASP A 95 -10.08 10.15 -11.34
CA ASP A 95 -10.48 9.30 -12.46
C ASP A 95 -9.98 7.87 -12.25
N CYS A 96 -10.73 6.90 -12.80
CA CYS A 96 -10.46 5.49 -12.55
C CYS A 96 -9.07 5.06 -13.04
N HIS A 97 -8.59 5.64 -14.15
CA HIS A 97 -7.30 5.29 -14.73
C HIS A 97 -6.14 5.72 -13.83
N ALA A 98 -6.22 6.92 -13.25
CA ALA A 98 -5.26 7.38 -12.25
C ALA A 98 -5.26 6.45 -11.02
N GLY A 99 -6.44 6.02 -10.56
CA GLY A 99 -6.57 5.02 -9.51
C GLY A 99 -5.89 3.69 -9.86
N LEU A 100 -6.13 3.15 -11.05
CA LEU A 100 -5.49 1.91 -11.50
C LEU A 100 -3.96 2.03 -11.59
N LEU A 101 -3.44 3.13 -12.14
CA LEU A 101 -2.00 3.37 -12.21
C LEU A 101 -1.35 3.50 -10.83
N ARG A 102 -2.06 4.13 -9.89
CA ARG A 102 -1.65 4.25 -8.49
C ARG A 102 -1.44 2.87 -7.85
N GLU A 103 -2.39 1.96 -8.04
CA GLU A 103 -2.31 0.57 -7.54
C GLU A 103 -1.23 -0.24 -8.27
N VAL A 104 -1.12 -0.13 -9.60
CA VAL A 104 -0.08 -0.81 -10.39
C VAL A 104 1.31 -0.46 -9.88
N GLN A 105 1.58 0.81 -9.56
CA GLN A 105 2.87 1.21 -9.02
C GLN A 105 3.11 0.59 -7.63
N ALA A 106 2.13 0.57 -6.74
CA ALA A 106 2.26 0.00 -5.41
C ALA A 106 2.52 -1.52 -5.46
N PHE A 107 1.75 -2.27 -6.26
CA PHE A 107 1.97 -3.70 -6.43
C PHE A 107 3.34 -4.03 -7.04
N ARG A 108 3.84 -3.25 -8.01
CA ARG A 108 5.18 -3.46 -8.59
C ARG A 108 6.28 -3.39 -7.52
N TRP A 109 6.18 -2.44 -6.59
CA TRP A 109 7.16 -2.31 -5.51
C TRP A 109 7.00 -3.40 -4.44
N GLN A 110 5.76 -3.81 -4.14
CA GLN A 110 5.49 -4.97 -3.28
C GLN A 110 6.13 -6.24 -3.85
N GLU A 111 5.88 -6.56 -5.11
CA GLU A 111 6.46 -7.74 -5.77
C GLU A 111 7.98 -7.71 -5.77
N ARG A 112 8.58 -6.54 -6.04
CA ARG A 112 10.03 -6.36 -5.98
C ARG A 112 10.57 -6.60 -4.57
N TYR A 113 9.91 -6.09 -3.54
CA TYR A 113 10.29 -6.36 -2.15
C TYR A 113 10.23 -7.87 -1.86
N LEU A 114 9.10 -8.51 -2.13
CA LEU A 114 8.91 -9.95 -1.92
C LEU A 114 9.96 -10.78 -2.66
N GLN A 115 10.33 -10.38 -3.88
CA GLN A 115 11.42 -11.01 -4.64
C GLN A 115 12.76 -10.92 -3.91
N THR A 116 13.12 -9.76 -3.34
CA THR A 116 14.37 -9.62 -2.57
C THR A 116 14.40 -10.45 -1.30
N GLN A 117 13.23 -10.79 -0.75
CA GLN A 117 13.09 -11.64 0.43
C GLN A 117 13.00 -13.14 0.09
N GLY A 118 13.09 -13.52 -1.19
CA GLY A 118 12.94 -14.92 -1.63
C GLY A 118 11.50 -15.44 -1.55
N ALA A 119 10.51 -14.56 -1.45
CA ALA A 119 9.10 -14.88 -1.24
C ALA A 119 8.19 -14.33 -2.36
N TRP A 120 8.72 -14.25 -3.59
CA TRP A 120 7.99 -13.69 -4.72
C TRP A 120 6.62 -14.35 -4.91
N GLN A 121 5.61 -13.51 -5.15
CA GLN A 121 4.23 -13.87 -5.47
C GLN A 121 3.69 -12.86 -6.48
N PRO A 122 2.82 -13.26 -7.43
CA PRO A 122 2.21 -12.35 -8.41
C PRO A 122 1.03 -11.59 -7.79
N VAL A 123 1.28 -10.79 -6.75
CA VAL A 123 0.23 -10.08 -6.00
C VAL A 123 -0.53 -9.05 -6.84
N SER A 124 0.07 -8.57 -7.94
CA SER A 124 -0.61 -7.71 -8.92
C SER A 124 -1.79 -8.37 -9.63
N MET A 125 -1.93 -9.70 -9.55
CA MET A 125 -3.11 -10.43 -10.05
C MET A 125 -4.40 -9.99 -9.36
N ALA A 126 -4.32 -9.38 -8.17
CA ALA A 126 -5.45 -8.74 -7.51
C ALA A 126 -6.13 -7.65 -8.39
N LEU A 127 -5.40 -7.08 -9.36
CA LEU A 127 -5.91 -6.07 -10.29
C LEU A 127 -6.77 -6.64 -11.43
N LEU A 128 -6.85 -7.96 -11.62
CA LEU A 128 -7.63 -8.53 -12.73
C LEU A 128 -9.14 -8.22 -12.65
N GLY A 129 -9.65 -7.89 -11.46
CA GLY A 129 -11.02 -7.40 -11.26
C GLY A 129 -11.16 -5.87 -11.32
N TYR A 130 -10.04 -5.14 -11.43
CA TYR A 130 -10.00 -3.69 -11.41
C TYR A 130 -10.22 -3.14 -12.82
N GLY A 131 -11.49 -2.99 -13.20
CA GLY A 131 -11.89 -2.50 -14.52
C GLY A 131 -12.42 -1.07 -14.47
N CYS A 132 -11.86 -0.19 -15.29
CA CYS A 132 -12.44 1.13 -15.56
C CYS A 132 -13.49 0.98 -16.66
N ALA A 133 -14.76 0.79 -16.28
CA ALA A 133 -15.87 0.76 -17.24
C ALA A 133 -16.32 2.19 -17.58
N GLY A 134 -16.09 2.61 -18.83
CA GLY A 134 -16.73 3.76 -19.47
C GLY A 134 -16.38 5.13 -18.92
N GLU A 135 -15.40 5.81 -19.51
CA GLU A 135 -15.34 7.28 -19.49
C GLU A 135 -15.41 7.81 -20.93
N PRO A 136 -16.27 8.81 -21.23
CA PRO A 136 -16.30 9.43 -22.54
C PRO A 136 -15.01 10.23 -22.77
N SER A 137 -14.38 9.96 -23.91
CA SER A 137 -13.28 10.72 -24.51
C SER A 137 -13.59 12.20 -24.72
#